data_AF-A0A7S2J6I9-F1
#
_entry.id   AF-A0A7S2J6I9-F1
#
_cell.length_a   1.000
_cell.length_b   1.000
_cell.length_c   1.000
_cell.angle_alpha   90.00
_cell.angle_beta   90.00
_cell.angle_gamma   90.00
#
_symmetry.space_group_name_H-M   'P 1'
#
loop_
_entity.id
_entity.type
_entity.pdbx_description
1 polymer ?
#
loop_
_entity_poly.entity_id
_entity_poly.type
_entity_poly.pdbx_seq_one_letter_code
_entity_poly.pdbx_strand_id
1 'polypeptide(L)'
;DKYRAVEQIKTGEKVAAMIANILGDLNEEQVITAATYITAERFVPGSSPPKGVTSDGHKAWLETWEKLQLSTLPGFPLWEKDVHDLLASHLADLTSIFNAYAAASLEGSATEMDMEEFH
;
A
#
# COMPACT_ATOMS: atom_id res chain seq x y z
N ASP A 1 17.53 35.63 8.13
CA ASP A 1 16.35 35.06 7.46
C ASP A 1 16.28 33.58 7.84
N LYS A 2 15.54 33.31 8.93
CA LYS A 2 15.76 32.18 9.85
C LYS A 2 15.51 30.81 9.21
N TYR A 3 14.61 30.74 8.23
CA TYR A 3 14.27 29.53 7.47
C TYR A 3 14.80 29.56 6.04
N ARG A 4 15.73 30.46 5.72
CA ARG A 4 16.23 30.65 4.34
C ARG A 4 16.82 29.36 3.77
N ALA A 5 17.54 28.59 4.57
CA ALA A 5 18.19 27.33 4.17
C ALA A 5 17.25 26.13 4.01
N VAL A 6 15.98 26.24 4.41
CA VAL A 6 14.99 25.17 4.23
C VAL A 6 14.30 25.39 2.89
N GLU A 7 14.78 24.72 1.85
CA GLU A 7 14.26 24.85 0.48
C GLU A 7 12.84 24.29 0.33
N GLN A 8 12.43 23.40 1.23
CA GLN A 8 11.12 22.74 1.25
C GLN A 8 9.97 23.67 1.68
N ILE A 9 10.27 24.83 2.29
CA ILE A 9 9.26 25.81 2.72
C ILE A 9 9.12 26.91 1.65
N LYS A 10 7.91 27.17 1.15
CA LYS A 10 7.70 28.29 0.23
C LYS A 10 7.85 29.63 0.96
N THR A 11 8.19 30.70 0.25
CA THR A 11 8.46 32.02 0.87
C THR A 11 7.34 32.52 1.79
N GLY A 12 6.07 32.32 1.41
CA GLY A 12 4.93 32.69 2.27
C GLY A 12 4.83 31.86 3.56
N GLU A 13 5.16 30.57 3.48
CA GLU A 13 5.15 29.66 4.63
C GLU A 13 6.32 29.96 5.58
N LYS A 14 7.46 30.45 5.07
CA LYS A 14 8.59 30.91 5.91
C LYS A 14 8.22 32.09 6.79
N VAL A 15 7.41 33.02 6.27
CA VAL A 15 6.93 34.19 7.02
C VAL A 15 5.91 33.76 8.07
N ALA A 16 4.95 32.90 7.71
CA ALA A 16 3.96 32.36 8.66
C ALA A 16 4.63 31.56 9.79
N ALA A 17 5.60 30.72 9.46
CA ALA A 17 6.40 29.95 10.39
C ALA A 17 7.24 30.84 11.33
N MET A 18 7.83 31.92 10.81
CA MET A 18 8.55 32.91 11.63
C MET A 18 7.62 33.64 12.59
N ILE A 19 6.41 34.00 12.16
CA ILE A 19 5.40 34.64 13.01
C ILE A 19 4.97 33.68 14.13
N ALA A 20 4.65 32.42 13.82
CA ALA A 20 4.29 31.41 14.79
C ALA A 20 5.42 31.11 15.81
N ASN A 21 6.67 31.18 15.35
CA ASN A 21 7.83 31.03 16.23
C ASN A 21 8.02 32.21 17.18
N ILE A 22 7.79 33.44 16.71
CA ILE A 22 7.88 34.65 17.52
C ILE A 22 6.74 34.73 18.53
N LEU A 23 5.53 34.27 18.17
CA LEU A 23 4.37 34.22 19.05
C LEU A 23 4.45 33.10 20.11
N GLY A 24 5.41 32.17 19.98
CA GLY A 24 5.58 31.04 20.89
C GLY A 24 4.61 29.89 20.62
N ASP A 25 3.85 29.94 19.53
CA ASP A 25 2.89 28.91 19.14
C ASP A 25 3.60 27.62 18.66
N LEU A 26 4.78 27.76 18.04
CA LEU A 26 5.61 26.65 17.56
C LEU A 26 7.10 26.92 17.76
N ASN A 27 7.85 25.96 18.28
CA ASN A 27 9.31 26.06 18.36
C ASN A 27 9.99 25.80 16.99
N GLU A 28 11.28 26.11 16.86
CA GLU A 28 11.99 25.99 15.57
C GLU A 28 11.98 24.57 15.03
N GLU A 29 12.15 23.59 15.91
CA GLU A 29 12.18 22.18 15.57
C GLU A 29 10.83 21.69 15.05
N GLN A 30 9.72 22.17 15.63
CA GLN A 30 8.36 21.88 15.16
C GLN A 30 8.08 22.49 13.79
N VAL A 31 8.56 23.71 13.54
CA VAL A 31 8.44 24.37 12.23
C VAL A 31 9.23 23.60 11.16
N ILE A 32 10.49 23.25 11.45
CA ILE A 32 11.34 22.52 10.52
C ILE A 32 10.76 21.13 10.28
N THR A 33 10.35 20.43 11.33
CA THR A 33 9.73 19.12 11.22
C THR A 33 8.47 19.19 10.36
N ALA A 34 7.52 20.08 10.64
CA ALA A 34 6.30 20.21 9.83
C ALA A 34 6.58 20.50 8.34
N ALA A 35 7.67 21.22 8.06
CA ALA A 35 8.10 21.56 6.72
C ALA A 35 8.87 20.45 5.99
N THR A 36 9.65 19.65 6.71
CA THR A 36 10.51 18.61 6.15
C THR A 36 9.92 17.21 6.29
N TYR A 37 8.82 17.05 7.02
CA TYR A 37 8.17 15.78 7.25
C TYR A 37 7.46 15.31 5.98
N ILE A 38 8.15 14.46 5.23
CA ILE A 38 7.59 13.77 4.07
C ILE A 38 6.82 12.55 4.59
N THR A 39 5.51 12.68 4.75
CA THR A 39 4.62 11.51 4.86
C THR A 39 4.35 10.98 3.47
N ALA A 40 4.71 9.74 3.20
CA ALA A 40 4.21 9.07 2.01
C ALA A 40 2.70 8.83 2.18
N GLU A 41 1.90 9.45 1.31
CA GLU A 41 0.45 9.23 1.32
C GLU A 41 0.12 7.80 0.89
N ARG A 42 -0.84 7.18 1.59
CA ARG A 42 -1.31 5.84 1.25
C ARG A 42 -2.09 5.87 -0.05
N PHE A 43 -1.94 4.81 -0.85
CA PHE A 43 -2.75 4.65 -2.05
C PHE A 43 -4.18 4.26 -1.67
N VAL A 44 -5.16 5.01 -2.19
CA VAL A 44 -6.59 4.70 -2.07
C VAL A 44 -7.11 4.27 -3.43
N PRO A 45 -7.50 2.99 -3.61
CA PRO A 45 -8.10 2.54 -4.87
C PRO A 45 -9.38 3.30 -5.18
N GLY A 46 -9.58 3.65 -6.46
CA GLY A 46 -10.81 4.27 -6.92
C GLY A 46 -12.00 3.30 -6.84
N SER A 47 -13.15 3.77 -6.38
CA SER A 47 -14.39 2.98 -6.32
C SER A 47 -15.02 2.70 -7.70
N SER A 48 -14.64 3.48 -8.72
CA SER A 48 -15.12 3.30 -10.09
C SER A 48 -14.23 2.33 -10.87
N PRO A 49 -14.80 1.41 -11.65
CA PRO A 49 -14.03 0.46 -12.45
C PRO A 49 -13.17 1.17 -13.50
N PRO A 50 -11.89 0.77 -13.68
CA PRO A 50 -11.05 1.22 -14.77
C PRO A 50 -11.66 0.88 -16.14
N LYS A 51 -11.26 1.63 -17.18
CA LYS A 51 -11.74 1.39 -18.54
C LYS A 51 -11.39 -0.04 -18.99
N GLY A 52 -12.40 -0.81 -19.37
CA GLY A 52 -12.23 -2.20 -19.84
C GLY A 52 -12.34 -3.27 -18.76
N VAL A 53 -12.45 -2.89 -17.48
CA VAL A 53 -12.70 -3.83 -16.38
C VAL A 53 -14.21 -3.88 -16.10
N THR A 54 -14.74 -5.08 -15.87
CA THR A 54 -16.15 -5.25 -15.48
C THR A 54 -16.38 -4.70 -14.07
N SER A 55 -17.55 -4.13 -13.82
CA SER A 55 -17.90 -3.60 -12.49
C SER A 55 -17.77 -4.67 -11.40
N ASP A 56 -18.19 -5.90 -11.69
CA ASP A 56 -18.12 -7.01 -10.75
C ASP A 56 -16.68 -7.46 -10.49
N GLY A 57 -15.83 -7.52 -11.53
CA GLY A 57 -14.42 -7.86 -11.38
C GLY A 57 -13.65 -6.82 -10.57
N HIS A 58 -13.95 -5.53 -10.78
CA HIS A 58 -13.35 -4.44 -10.00
C HIS A 58 -13.76 -4.52 -8.53
N LYS A 59 -15.04 -4.78 -8.25
CA LYS A 59 -15.51 -4.93 -6.86
C LYS A 59 -14.83 -6.12 -6.16
N ALA A 60 -14.76 -7.27 -6.82
CA ALA A 60 -14.09 -8.44 -6.26
C ALA A 60 -12.60 -8.16 -5.98
N TRP A 61 -11.91 -7.44 -6.86
CA TRP A 61 -10.54 -7.03 -6.64
C TRP A 61 -10.38 -6.14 -5.41
N LEU A 62 -11.25 -5.12 -5.23
CA LEU A 62 -11.22 -4.25 -4.05
C LEU A 62 -11.41 -5.05 -2.75
N GLU A 63 -12.35 -5.99 -2.73
CA GLU A 63 -12.58 -6.87 -1.57
C GLU A 63 -11.38 -7.77 -1.25
N THR A 64 -10.62 -8.21 -2.28
CA THR A 64 -9.37 -8.94 -2.09
C THR A 64 -8.25 -8.02 -1.59
N TRP A 65 -8.13 -6.82 -2.17
CA TRP A 65 -7.10 -5.84 -1.82
C TRP A 65 -7.20 -5.39 -0.36
N GLU A 66 -8.41 -5.15 0.15
CA GLU A 66 -8.65 -4.77 1.56
C GLU A 66 -8.14 -5.81 2.57
N LYS A 67 -8.02 -7.08 2.15
CA LYS A 67 -7.54 -8.18 3.00
C LYS A 67 -6.00 -8.29 3.02
N LEU A 68 -5.30 -7.58 2.14
CA LEU A 68 -3.84 -7.63 2.05
C LEU A 68 -3.18 -6.73 3.09
N GLN A 69 -2.36 -7.32 3.97
CA GLN A 69 -1.61 -6.57 4.97
C GLN A 69 -0.22 -6.19 4.43
N LEU A 70 -0.12 -5.03 3.76
CA LEU A 70 1.13 -4.54 3.16
C LEU A 70 1.93 -3.61 4.08
N SER A 71 1.34 -3.12 5.17
CA SER A 71 1.93 -2.08 6.02
C SER A 71 3.19 -2.51 6.77
N THR A 72 3.44 -3.81 6.86
CA THR A 72 4.61 -4.39 7.56
C THR A 72 5.80 -4.55 6.64
N LEU A 73 5.64 -4.30 5.33
CA LEU A 73 6.68 -4.52 4.34
C LEU A 73 7.61 -3.31 4.22
N PRO A 74 8.92 -3.53 4.01
CA PRO A 74 9.88 -2.44 3.84
C PRO A 74 9.51 -1.49 2.69
N GLY A 75 9.60 -0.18 2.96
CA GLY A 75 9.33 0.86 1.95
C GLY A 75 7.84 1.16 1.74
N PHE A 76 6.93 0.51 2.48
CA PHE A 76 5.53 0.91 2.50
C PHE A 76 5.36 2.35 3.02
N PRO A 77 4.46 3.19 2.45
CA PRO A 77 3.54 2.94 1.32
C PRO A 77 4.05 3.42 -0.05
N LEU A 78 5.36 3.68 -0.23
CA LEU A 78 5.90 4.36 -1.42
C LEU A 78 5.57 3.65 -2.75
N TRP A 79 5.50 2.32 -2.73
CA TRP A 79 5.24 1.47 -3.89
C TRP A 79 3.82 0.88 -3.92
N GLU A 80 2.95 1.24 -2.96
CA GLU A 80 1.64 0.60 -2.75
C GLU A 80 0.76 0.65 -4.02
N LYS A 81 0.79 1.78 -4.74
CA LYS A 81 0.07 1.94 -6.01
C LYS A 81 0.55 1.00 -7.11
N ASP A 82 1.86 0.89 -7.30
CA ASP A 82 2.42 0.08 -8.39
C ASP A 82 2.14 -1.40 -8.14
N VAL A 83 2.20 -1.85 -6.88
CA VAL A 83 1.82 -3.22 -6.50
C VAL A 83 0.32 -3.47 -6.69
N HIS A 84 -0.54 -2.51 -6.36
CA HIS A 84 -1.97 -2.62 -6.63
C HIS A 84 -2.23 -2.83 -8.13
N ASP A 85 -1.66 -1.98 -8.98
CA ASP A 85 -1.91 -2.00 -10.42
C ASP A 85 -1.35 -3.29 -11.05
N LEU A 86 -0.18 -3.77 -10.58
CA LEU A 86 0.44 -5.02 -11.03
C LEU A 86 -0.36 -6.27 -10.61
N LEU A 87 -0.83 -6.33 -9.36
CA LEU A 87 -1.63 -7.46 -8.92
C LEU A 87 -3.01 -7.48 -9.59
N ALA A 88 -3.62 -6.32 -9.81
CA ALA A 88 -4.88 -6.20 -10.53
C ALA A 88 -4.76 -6.73 -11.97
N SER A 89 -3.64 -6.44 -12.68
CA SER A 89 -3.45 -6.92 -14.05
C SER A 89 -3.26 -8.43 -14.16
N HIS A 90 -2.82 -9.09 -13.09
CA HIS A 90 -2.53 -10.52 -13.05
C HIS A 90 -3.51 -11.33 -12.18
N LEU A 91 -4.61 -10.73 -11.73
CA LEU A 91 -5.53 -11.35 -10.78
C LEU A 91 -6.13 -12.67 -11.27
N ALA A 92 -6.45 -12.77 -12.56
CA ALA A 92 -7.02 -13.98 -13.17
C ALA A 92 -6.03 -15.15 -13.14
N ASP A 93 -4.78 -14.90 -13.53
CA ASP A 93 -3.71 -15.91 -13.55
C ASP A 93 -3.39 -16.37 -12.13
N LEU A 94 -3.26 -15.41 -11.20
CA LEU A 94 -3.02 -15.70 -9.79
C LEU A 94 -4.13 -16.57 -9.20
N THR A 95 -5.39 -16.19 -9.45
CA THR A 95 -6.56 -16.96 -8.96
C THR A 95 -6.57 -18.37 -9.52
N SER A 96 -6.25 -18.56 -10.81
CA SER A 96 -6.14 -19.89 -11.42
C SER A 96 -5.04 -20.73 -10.75
N ILE A 97 -3.87 -20.15 -10.52
CA ILE A 97 -2.74 -20.83 -9.88
C ILE A 97 -3.12 -21.23 -8.45
N PHE A 98 -3.62 -20.30 -7.64
CA PHE A 98 -4.00 -20.58 -6.25
C PHE A 98 -5.14 -21.60 -6.14
N ASN A 99 -6.12 -21.55 -7.04
CA ASN A 99 -7.18 -22.55 -7.09
C ASN A 99 -6.65 -23.95 -7.43
N ALA A 100 -5.70 -24.05 -8.37
CA ALA A 100 -5.08 -25.33 -8.71
C ALA A 100 -4.32 -25.92 -7.50
N TYR A 101 -3.57 -25.10 -6.76
CA TYR A 101 -2.91 -25.53 -5.52
C TYR A 101 -3.91 -25.91 -4.42
N ALA A 102 -4.98 -25.13 -4.24
CA ALA A 102 -6.01 -25.42 -3.25
C ALA A 102 -6.77 -26.72 -3.58
N ALA A 103 -7.08 -26.97 -4.84
CA ALA A 103 -7.73 -28.20 -5.30
C ALA A 103 -6.80 -29.42 -5.13
N ALA A 104 -5.54 -29.30 -5.52
CA ALA A 104 -4.53 -30.35 -5.30
C ALA A 104 -4.32 -30.65 -3.81
N SER A 105 -4.43 -29.63 -2.94
CA SER A 105 -4.39 -29.83 -1.49
C SER A 105 -5.63 -30.54 -0.93
N LEU A 106 -6.76 -30.51 -1.65
CA LEU A 106 -8.01 -31.18 -1.26
C LEU A 106 -8.04 -32.65 -1.73
N GLU A 107 -7.45 -32.93 -2.90
CA GLU A 107 -7.31 -34.30 -3.44
C GLU A 107 -6.16 -35.09 -2.81
N GLY A 108 -5.29 -34.44 -2.03
CA GLY A 108 -4.09 -35.03 -1.44
C GLY A 108 -3.98 -34.88 0.07
N SER A 109 -5.05 -35.19 0.82
CA SER A 109 -4.89 -35.54 2.24
C SER A 109 -4.14 -36.86 2.33
N ALA A 110 -2.85 -36.79 2.65
CA ALA A 110 -1.90 -37.89 2.87
C ALA A 110 -2.41 -38.98 3.85
N THR A 111 -3.32 -39.84 3.39
CA THR A 111 -3.90 -40.93 4.20
C THR A 111 -4.11 -42.23 3.43
N GLU A 112 -3.62 -42.34 2.19
CA GLU A 112 -3.53 -43.60 1.45
C GLU A 112 -2.14 -43.70 0.80
N MET A 113 -1.10 -43.84 1.63
CA MET A 113 0.07 -44.60 1.19
C MET A 113 -0.30 -46.06 1.38
N ASP A 114 -0.70 -46.69 0.29
CA ASP A 114 -1.02 -48.11 0.19
C ASP A 114 0.14 -48.94 0.77
N MET A 115 -0.12 -49.57 1.91
CA MET A 115 0.85 -50.33 2.69
C MET A 115 0.86 -51.81 2.27
N GLU A 116 0.26 -52.17 1.13
CA GLU A 116 0.17 -53.55 0.64
C GLU A 116 1.39 -54.03 -0.17
N GLU A 117 2.38 -53.18 -0.47
CA GLU A 117 3.61 -53.59 -1.18
C GLU A 117 4.71 -54.19 -0.27
N PHE A 118 4.34 -54.74 0.89
CA PHE A 118 5.25 -55.49 1.78
C PHE A 118 4.63 -56.80 2.29
N HIS A 119 4.23 -57.69 1.37
CA HIS A 119 3.97 -59.10 1.68
C HIS A 119 4.51 -60.03 0.59
#